data_AF-A0A6V7KTS8-F1
#
_entry.id   AF-A0A6V7KTS8-F1
#
_cell.length_a   1.000
_cell.length_b   1.000
_cell.length_c   1.000
_cell.angle_alpha   90.00
_cell.angle_beta   90.00
_cell.angle_gamma   90.00
#
_symmetry.space_group_name_H-M   'P 1'
#
loop_
_entity.id
_entity.type
_entity.pdbx_description
1 polymer ?
#
loop_
_entity_poly.entity_id
_entity_poly.type
_entity_poly.pdbx_seq_one_letter_code
_entity_poly.pdbx_strand_id
1 'polypeptide(L)' 'NEVTCDEEDNHISYHPDKNDCTMYYMCEGERKHHMPCPVNLVFNPNENVCDWPENVEGCLQHTQAPPV' A
#
# COMPACT_ATOMS: atom_id res chain seq x y z
N ASN A 1 -12.48 -3.45 -3.62
CA ASN A 1 -11.02 -3.63 -3.70
C ASN A 1 -10.74 -5.10 -3.41
N GLU A 2 -10.51 -5.93 -4.43
CA GLU A 2 -10.29 -7.37 -4.25
C GLU A 2 -8.78 -7.63 -4.34
N VAL A 3 -8.15 -7.91 -3.19
CA VAL A 3 -6.76 -8.34 -3.09
C VAL A 3 -6.80 -9.82 -2.75
N THR A 4 -6.47 -10.64 -3.74
CA THR A 4 -6.36 -12.10 -3.67
C THR A 4 -4.92 -12.48 -3.34
N CYS A 5 -4.74 -13.14 -2.20
CA CYS A 5 -3.48 -13.67 -1.74
C CYS A 5 -3.50 -15.19 -2.02
N ASP A 6 -3.15 -15.59 -3.24
CA ASP A 6 -3.22 -16.99 -3.73
C ASP A 6 -1.82 -17.53 -4.03
N GLU A 7 -0.88 -17.33 -3.10
CA GLU A 7 0.52 -17.71 -3.30
C GLU A 7 0.85 -18.98 -2.49
N GLU A 8 1.03 -20.12 -3.17
CA GLU A 8 1.25 -21.46 -2.57
C GLU A 8 2.68 -21.69 -2.01
N ASP A 9 3.59 -20.71 -2.02
CA ASP A 9 5.00 -20.92 -1.64
C ASP A 9 5.60 -19.75 -0.85
N ASN A 10 5.22 -19.55 0.42
CA ASN A 10 5.84 -18.61 1.39
C ASN A 10 6.20 -17.20 0.84
N HIS A 11 5.52 -16.76 -0.23
CA HIS A 11 5.85 -15.52 -0.92
C HIS A 11 5.13 -14.36 -0.24
N ILE A 12 5.86 -13.28 -0.04
CA ILE A 12 5.32 -12.04 0.51
C ILE A 12 5.05 -11.10 -0.65
N SER A 13 3.78 -10.87 -0.97
CA SER A 13 3.36 -9.89 -1.96
C SER A 13 2.73 -8.67 -1.29
N TYR A 14 2.82 -7.52 -1.96
CA TYR A 14 2.33 -6.25 -1.44
C TYR A 14 1.40 -5.61 -2.47
N HIS A 15 0.24 -5.15 -2.00
CA HIS A 15 -0.80 -4.57 -2.85
C HIS A 15 -1.28 -3.23 -2.29
N PRO A 16 -1.51 -2.22 -3.15
CA PRO A 16 -2.02 -0.92 -2.73
C PRO A 16 -3.48 -1.04 -2.28
N ASP A 17 -3.87 -0.29 -1.24
CA ASP A 17 -5.28 -0.04 -0.99
C ASP A 17 -5.77 1.11 -1.90
N LYS A 18 -6.88 0.85 -2.63
CA LYS A 18 -7.45 1.81 -3.60
C LYS A 18 -8.33 2.88 -2.94
N ASN A 19 -8.75 2.68 -1.69
CA ASN A 19 -9.51 3.66 -0.91
C ASN A 19 -8.56 4.53 -0.07
N ASP A 20 -7.51 3.92 0.47
CA ASP A 20 -6.56 4.55 1.40
C ASP A 20 -5.12 4.30 0.97
N CYS A 21 -4.54 5.22 0.21
CA CYS A 21 -3.13 5.15 -0.20
C CYS A 21 -2.13 5.06 0.97
N THR A 22 -2.53 5.49 2.16
CA THR A 22 -1.74 5.38 3.39
C THR A 22 -1.75 3.98 3.99
N MET A 23 -2.49 3.05 3.41
CA MET A 23 -2.54 1.66 3.81
C MET A 23 -2.24 0.75 2.63
N TYR A 24 -1.74 -0.44 2.94
CA TYR A 24 -1.45 -1.47 1.97
C TYR A 24 -1.80 -2.84 2.52
N TYR A 25 -2.00 -3.77 1.61
CA TYR A 25 -2.17 -5.18 1.94
C TYR A 25 -0.85 -5.90 1.74
N MET A 26 -0.39 -6.57 2.78
CA MET A 26 0.70 -7.52 2.72
C MET A 26 0.10 -8.92 2.75
N CYS A 27 0.31 -9.69 1.70
CA CYS A 27 -0.04 -11.09 1.64
C CYS A 27 1.17 -11.91 2.11
N GLU A 28 0.97 -12.80 3.07
CA GLU A 28 1.94 -13.81 3.49
C GLU A 28 1.30 -15.18 3.24
N GLY A 29 1.53 -15.76 2.07
CA GLY A 29 0.77 -16.92 1.58
C GLY A 29 -0.72 -16.58 1.49
N GLU A 30 -1.57 -17.37 2.16
CA GLU A 30 -3.03 -17.13 2.22
C GLU A 30 -3.44 -16.03 3.23
N ARG A 31 -2.50 -15.49 4.02
CA ARG A 31 -2.82 -14.49 5.06
C ARG A 31 -2.73 -13.08 4.49
N LYS A 32 -3.83 -12.34 4.54
CA LYS A 32 -3.87 -10.92 4.19
C LYS A 32 -3.75 -10.03 5.43
N HIS A 33 -2.73 -9.20 5.46
CA HIS A 33 -2.49 -8.20 6.50
C HIS A 33 -2.75 -6.81 5.95
N HIS A 34 -3.61 -6.03 6.61
CA HIS A 34 -3.83 -4.63 6.26
C HIS A 34 -2.93 -3.76 7.16
N MET A 35 -1.88 -3.21 6.57
CA MET A 35 -0.82 -2.49 7.28
C MET A 35 -0.83 -1.01 6.88
N PRO A 36 -0.75 -0.08 7.85
CA PRO A 36 -0.60 1.32 7.54
C PRO A 36 0.87 1.65 7.20
N CYS A 37 1.05 2.55 6.24
CA CYS A 37 2.33 3.21 5.99
C CYS A 37 2.64 4.23 7.11
N PRO A 38 3.93 4.61 7.25
CA PRO A 38 4.33 5.70 8.14
C PRO A 38 3.63 7.02 7.81
N VAL A 39 3.63 7.95 8.76
CA VAL A 39 2.96 9.25 8.62
C VAL A 39 3.43 9.98 7.35
N ASN A 40 2.47 10.51 6.57
CA ASN A 40 2.66 11.20 5.30
C ASN A 40 3.27 10.37 4.15
N LEU A 41 3.40 9.05 4.32
CA LEU A 41 3.81 8.15 3.24
C LEU A 41 2.61 7.39 2.69
N VAL A 42 2.72 7.00 1.43
CA VAL A 42 1.75 6.17 0.73
C VAL A 42 2.45 4.94 0.17
N PHE A 43 1.70 3.86 -0.02
CA PHE A 43 2.28 2.65 -0.57
C PHE A 43 2.56 2.81 -2.07
N ASN A 44 3.81 2.61 -2.45
CA ASN A 44 4.27 2.61 -3.83
C ASN A 44 4.26 1.18 -4.38
N PRO A 45 3.30 0.80 -5.24
CA PRO A 45 3.24 -0.54 -5.83
C PRO A 45 4.35 -0.82 -6.85
N ASN A 46 5.09 0.20 -7.30
CA ASN A 46 6.21 0.01 -8.23
C ASN A 46 7.47 -0.49 -7.52
N GLU A 47 7.67 -0.04 -6.27
CA GLU A 47 8.83 -0.41 -5.44
C GLU A 47 8.45 -1.32 -4.26
N ASN A 48 7.15 -1.57 -4.06
CA ASN A 48 6.58 -2.35 -2.97
C ASN A 48 6.95 -1.80 -1.56
N VAL A 49 7.12 -0.49 -1.45
CA VAL A 49 7.50 0.20 -0.21
C VAL A 49 6.62 1.43 0.05
N CYS A 50 6.60 1.91 1.28
CA CYS A 50 5.99 3.20 1.58
C CYS A 50 6.93 4.32 1.12
N ASP A 51 6.43 5.17 0.22
CA ASP A 51 7.15 6.25 -0.40
C ASP A 51 6.32 7.54 -0.35
N TRP A 52 6.89 8.64 -0.79
CA TRP A 52 6.20 9.91 -0.86
C TRP A 52 5.07 9.85 -1.91
N PRO A 53 3.95 10.54 -1.66
CA PRO A 53 2.83 10.60 -2.60
C PRO A 53 3.20 11.19 -3.96
N GLU A 54 4.26 12.01 -4.01
CA GLU A 54 4.80 12.57 -5.25
C GLU A 54 5.35 11.50 -6.19
N ASN A 55 5.84 10.39 -5.63
CA ASN A 55 6.37 9.26 -6.38
C ASN A 55 5.30 8.23 -6.77
N VAL A 56 4.06 8.38 -6.27
CA VAL A 56 2.97 7.43 -6.47
C VAL A 56 1.81 8.10 -7.21
N GLU A 57 1.75 7.83 -8.52
CA GLU A 57 0.68 8.34 -9.37
C GLU A 57 -0.70 7.86 -8.87
N GLY A 58 -1.62 8.80 -8.67
CA GLY A 58 -2.97 8.52 -8.14
C GLY A 58 -3.11 8.65 -6.62
N CYS A 59 -2.02 8.80 -5.87
CA CYS A 59 -2.03 8.98 -4.42
C CYS A 59 -1.62 10.39 -3.95
N LEU A 60 -1.34 11.30 -4.88
CA LEU A 60 -1.03 12.72 -4.63
C LEU A 60 -2.04 13.46 -3.75
N GLN A 61 -3.32 13.09 -3.81
CA GLN A 61 -4.40 13.74 -3.06
C GLN A 61 -4.76 13.05 -1.73
N HIS A 62 -4.13 11.91 -1.43
CA HIS A 62 -4.38 11.12 -0.22
C HIS A 62 -3.31 11.34 0.85
N THR A 63 -2.63 12.48 0.81
CA THR A 63 -1.83 12.93 1.96
C THR A 63 -2.68 13.77 2.90
N GLN A 64 -2.70 13.36 4.16
CA GLN A 64 -3.03 14.25 5.28
C GLN A 64 -1.89 15.25 5.53
N ALA A 65 -1.29 15.79 4.47
CA ALA A 65 -0.50 16.99 4.59
C ALA A 65 -1.51 18.11 4.90
N PRO A 66 -1.36 18.83 6.03
CA PRO A 66 -2.16 20.02 6.26
C PRO A 66 -1.98 20.93 5.04
N PRO A 67 -3.06 21.46 4.44
CA PRO A 67 -2.91 22.54 3.47
C PRO A 67 -2.12 23.65 4.17
N VAL A 68 -0.96 24.00 3.60
CA VAL A 68 -0.13 25.11 4.11
C VAL A 68 -0.86 26.43 4.02
#